data_AF-A0A1J3JTF4-F1
#
_entry.id   AF-A0A1J3JTF4-F1
#
_cell.length_a   1.000
_cell.length_b   1.000
_cell.length_c   1.000
_cell.angle_alpha   90.00
_cell.angle_beta   90.00
_cell.angle_gamma   90.00
#
_symmetry.space_group_name_H-M   'P 1'
#
loop_
_entity.id
_entity.type
_entity.pdbx_description
1 polymer ?
#
loop_
_entity_poly.entity_id
_entity_poly.type
_entity_poly.pdbx_seq_one_letter_code
_entity_poly.pdbx_strand_id
1 'polypeptide(L)'
;AKLFSSRGAKSTIITTPNNSKILEKPIEAFKNHNPDVEIGIKIFDFPSVELGLPEGCENADFINTYQKPDSGDLFLKLLFSTKYMKQQLEKFIETTKPSCLVADMFFPWATESTEKYGVPRLVFHGTSFF
;
A
#
# COMPACT_ATOMS: atom_id res chain seq x y z
N ALA A 1 7.51 8.65 0.55
CA ALA A 1 6.46 9.68 0.45
C ALA A 1 6.92 11.05 0.97
N LYS A 2 7.14 11.24 2.28
CA LYS A 2 7.58 12.52 2.88
C LYS A 2 8.74 13.20 2.13
N LEU A 3 9.75 12.41 1.76
CA LEU A 3 10.93 12.87 1.03
C LEU A 3 10.64 13.32 -0.41
N PHE A 4 9.65 12.74 -1.08
CA PHE A 4 9.21 13.19 -2.40
C PHE A 4 8.43 14.51 -2.27
N SER A 5 7.50 14.58 -1.31
CA SER A 5 6.71 15.78 -1.05
C SER A 5 7.55 16.97 -0.59
N SER A 6 8.60 16.77 0.20
CA SER A 6 9.52 17.84 0.58
C SER A 6 10.35 18.39 -0.59
N ARG A 7 10.34 17.73 -1.75
CA ARG A 7 10.98 18.18 -3.00
C ARG A 7 9.97 18.66 -4.05
N GLY A 8 8.75 18.97 -3.63
CA GLY A 8 7.69 19.51 -4.48
C GLY A 8 6.85 18.49 -5.24
N ALA A 9 7.09 17.18 -5.05
CA ALA A 9 6.27 16.15 -5.70
C ALA A 9 5.02 15.81 -4.88
N LYS A 10 3.83 15.92 -5.48
CA LYS A 10 2.60 15.39 -4.89
C LYS A 10 2.72 13.90 -4.60
N SER A 11 2.51 13.51 -3.34
CA SER A 11 2.70 12.13 -2.87
C SER A 11 1.40 11.55 -2.32
N THR A 12 0.97 10.39 -2.81
CA THR A 12 -0.19 9.67 -2.26
C THR A 12 0.24 8.30 -1.78
N ILE A 13 -0.08 7.95 -0.55
CA ILE A 13 0.14 6.61 0.01
C ILE A 13 -1.14 5.80 -0.15
N ILE A 14 -1.05 4.68 -0.87
CA ILE A 14 -2.16 3.73 -1.00
C ILE A 14 -2.06 2.73 0.15
N THR A 15 -3.17 2.50 0.85
CA THR A 15 -3.23 1.61 2.01
C THR A 15 -4.63 1.00 2.16
N THR A 16 -4.84 0.19 3.20
CA THR A 16 -6.11 -0.46 3.54
C THR A 16 -6.70 0.12 4.84
N PRO A 17 -7.98 -0.12 5.17
CA PRO A 17 -8.67 0.58 6.26
C PRO A 17 -8.04 0.40 7.65
N ASN A 18 -7.53 -0.78 7.98
CA ASN A 18 -6.86 -0.99 9.27
C ASN A 18 -5.45 -0.40 9.30
N ASN A 19 -4.76 -0.41 8.17
CA ASN A 19 -3.42 0.18 8.06
C ASN A 19 -3.45 1.72 7.97
N SER A 20 -4.57 2.33 7.54
CA SER A 20 -4.69 3.80 7.48
C SER A 20 -4.50 4.45 8.85
N LYS A 21 -5.05 3.82 9.88
CA LYS A 21 -4.97 4.26 11.29
C LYS A 21 -3.52 4.43 11.78
N ILE A 22 -2.59 3.64 11.22
CA ILE A 22 -1.14 3.70 11.53
C ILE A 22 -0.50 4.92 10.86
N LEU A 23 -0.99 5.30 9.67
CA LEU A 23 -0.41 6.33 8.82
C LEU A 23 -1.00 7.73 9.07
N GLU A 24 -2.24 7.83 9.52
CA GLU A 24 -2.94 9.11 9.71
C GLU A 24 -2.16 10.08 10.60
N LYS A 25 -1.85 9.67 11.84
CA LYS A 25 -1.09 10.50 12.80
C LYS A 25 0.26 10.99 12.27
N PRO A 26 1.18 10.13 11.78
CA PRO A 26 2.48 10.59 11.31
C PRO A 26 2.42 11.41 10.02
N ILE A 27 1.35 11.30 9.22
CA ILE A 27 1.14 12.13 8.03
C ILE A 27 0.57 13.49 8.41
N GLU A 28 -0.43 13.53 9.30
CA GLU A 28 -0.97 14.78 9.83
C GLU A 28 0.12 15.61 10.52
N ALA A 29 0.90 14.98 11.41
CA ALA A 29 2.03 15.63 12.06
C ALA A 29 3.03 16.19 11.04
N PHE A 30 3.30 15.48 9.94
CA PHE A 30 4.20 15.97 8.90
C PHE A 30 3.61 17.18 8.16
N LYS A 31 2.31 17.16 7.83
CA LYS A 31 1.63 18.29 7.20
C LYS A 31 1.61 19.53 8.10
N ASN A 32 1.40 19.37 9.41
CA ASN A 32 1.39 20.49 10.35
C ASN A 32 2.74 21.22 10.41
N HIS A 33 3.85 20.50 10.23
CA HIS A 33 5.19 21.09 10.18
C HIS A 33 5.59 21.58 8.77
N ASN A 34 4.85 21.21 7.74
CA ASN A 34 5.18 21.46 6.33
C ASN A 34 3.89 21.83 5.58
N PRO A 35 3.28 23.00 5.82
CA PRO A 35 1.94 23.33 5.32
C PRO A 35 1.84 23.34 3.78
N ASP A 36 2.95 23.61 3.09
CA ASP A 36 3.00 23.71 1.62
C ASP A 36 3.17 22.35 0.92
N VAL A 37 3.31 21.23 1.65
CA VAL A 37 3.54 19.92 1.03
C VAL A 37 2.24 19.20 0.68
N GLU A 38 2.18 18.66 -0.54
CA GLU A 38 1.07 17.80 -0.96
C GLU A 38 1.37 16.33 -0.65
N ILE A 39 0.86 15.86 0.49
CA ILE A 39 0.86 14.44 0.86
C ILE A 39 -0.53 13.97 1.31
N GLY A 40 -0.95 12.81 0.83
CA GLY A 40 -2.28 12.26 1.11
C GLY A 40 -2.27 10.74 1.28
N ILE A 41 -3.40 10.22 1.77
CA ILE A 41 -3.65 8.78 1.92
C ILE A 41 -4.86 8.43 1.04
N LYS A 42 -4.73 7.35 0.25
CA LYS A 42 -5.82 6.73 -0.48
C LYS A 42 -6.07 5.35 0.13
N ILE A 43 -7.29 5.13 0.61
CA ILE A 43 -7.70 3.84 1.19
C ILE A 43 -8.33 3.01 0.07
N PHE A 44 -7.89 1.78 -0.07
CA PHE A 44 -8.47 0.73 -0.91
C PHE A 44 -9.16 -0.30 -0.04
N ASP A 45 -10.26 -0.84 -0.55
CA ASP A 45 -11.01 -1.90 0.13
C ASP A 45 -10.20 -3.20 0.13
N PHE A 46 -10.19 -3.88 1.28
CA PHE A 46 -9.53 -5.16 1.47
C PHE A 46 -10.39 -6.08 2.35
N PRO A 47 -11.32 -6.85 1.75
CA PRO A 47 -12.27 -7.67 2.49
C PRO A 47 -11.61 -8.96 2.99
N SER A 48 -10.85 -8.86 4.09
CA SER A 48 -10.03 -9.95 4.63
C SER A 48 -10.78 -11.28 4.73
N VAL A 49 -12.00 -11.27 5.27
CA VAL A 49 -12.83 -12.48 5.47
C VAL A 49 -13.24 -13.13 4.15
N GLU A 50 -13.64 -12.34 3.15
CA GLU A 50 -14.03 -12.84 1.82
C GLU A 50 -12.84 -13.44 1.07
N LEU A 51 -11.64 -12.92 1.33
CA LEU A 51 -10.37 -13.44 0.82
C LEU A 51 -9.89 -14.67 1.62
N GLY A 52 -10.68 -15.12 2.60
CA GLY A 52 -10.39 -16.26 3.47
C GLY A 52 -9.29 -15.98 4.51
N LEU A 53 -8.94 -14.72 4.72
CA LEU A 53 -8.05 -14.30 5.80
C LEU A 53 -8.87 -14.10 7.08
N PRO A 54 -8.24 -14.16 8.27
CA PRO A 54 -8.90 -13.76 9.50
C PRO A 54 -9.44 -12.34 9.43
N GLU A 55 -10.49 -12.06 10.21
CA GLU A 55 -11.03 -10.71 10.33
C GLU A 55 -9.94 -9.73 10.78
N GLY A 56 -9.80 -8.63 10.03
CA GLY A 56 -8.79 -7.60 10.28
C GLY A 56 -7.36 -7.93 9.82
N CYS A 57 -7.13 -9.08 9.18
CA CYS A 57 -5.80 -9.47 8.68
C CYS A 57 -5.40 -8.69 7.41
N GLU A 58 -4.97 -7.44 7.60
CA GLU A 58 -4.53 -6.53 6.53
C GLU A 58 -3.03 -6.26 6.53
N ASN A 59 -2.28 -6.76 7.51
CA ASN A 59 -0.82 -6.61 7.58
C ASN A 59 -0.15 -7.91 8.06
N ALA A 60 1.15 -8.02 7.78
CA ALA A 60 1.93 -9.21 8.15
C ALA A 60 2.16 -9.31 9.67
N ASP A 61 2.17 -8.19 10.40
CA ASP A 61 2.34 -8.18 11.85
C ASP A 61 1.19 -8.92 12.55
N PHE A 62 -0.03 -8.83 12.02
CA PHE A 62 -1.19 -9.58 12.49
C PHE A 62 -0.93 -11.09 12.50
N ILE A 63 -0.23 -11.60 11.49
CA ILE A 63 0.01 -13.05 11.31
C ILE A 63 0.84 -13.61 12.47
N ASN A 64 1.85 -12.86 12.92
CA ASN A 64 2.68 -13.26 14.05
C ASN A 64 1.86 -13.39 15.35
N THR A 65 0.80 -12.60 15.49
CA THR A 65 -0.09 -12.65 16.66
C THR A 65 -1.19 -13.71 16.54
N TYR A 66 -1.52 -14.15 15.33
CA TYR A 66 -2.67 -15.03 15.05
C TYR A 66 -2.34 -16.53 15.10
N GLN A 67 -1.24 -16.95 15.72
CA GLN A 67 -0.74 -18.34 15.71
C GLN A 67 -1.81 -19.38 16.12
N LYS A 68 -2.52 -19.93 15.13
CA LYS A 68 -3.44 -21.06 15.28
C LYS A 68 -2.82 -22.28 14.61
N PRO A 69 -2.88 -23.47 15.23
CA PRO A 69 -2.20 -24.66 14.73
C PRO A 69 -2.63 -25.14 13.33
N ASP A 70 -3.82 -24.75 12.85
CA ASP A 70 -4.37 -25.12 11.53
C ASP A 70 -4.41 -23.96 10.52
N SER A 71 -3.82 -22.80 10.83
CA SER A 71 -3.63 -21.78 9.80
C SER A 71 -2.47 -22.24 8.93
N GLY A 72 -2.75 -22.70 7.70
CA GLY A 72 -1.71 -22.86 6.67
C GLY A 72 -0.91 -21.57 6.46
N ASP A 73 -0.09 -21.46 5.41
CA ASP A 73 0.75 -20.27 5.22
C ASP A 73 -0.08 -18.98 4.98
N LEU A 74 -0.46 -18.33 6.09
CA LEU A 74 -1.30 -17.14 6.13
C LEU A 74 -0.57 -15.95 5.51
N PHE A 75 0.77 -15.98 5.56
CA PHE A 75 1.60 -14.97 4.93
C PHE A 75 1.50 -15.06 3.42
N LEU A 76 1.70 -16.25 2.83
CA LEU A 76 1.47 -16.45 1.40
C LEU A 76 0.03 -16.12 1.00
N LYS A 77 -0.95 -16.49 1.82
CA LYS A 77 -2.36 -16.15 1.56
C LYS A 77 -2.60 -14.65 1.53
N LEU A 78 -2.02 -13.90 2.48
CA LEU A 78 -2.11 -12.44 2.52
C LEU A 78 -1.45 -11.84 1.27
N LEU A 79 -0.25 -12.32 0.91
CA LEU A 79 0.47 -11.87 -0.29
C LEU A 79 -0.36 -12.05 -1.56
N PHE A 80 -0.95 -13.24 -1.76
CA PHE A 80 -1.79 -13.49 -2.94
C PHE A 80 -3.08 -12.66 -2.91
N SER A 81 -3.66 -12.46 -1.73
CA SER A 81 -4.87 -11.65 -1.53
C SER A 81 -4.67 -10.18 -1.93
N THR A 82 -3.44 -9.66 -1.91
CA THR A 82 -3.13 -8.28 -2.34
C THR A 82 -3.54 -8.00 -3.79
N LYS A 83 -3.62 -9.04 -4.64
CA LYS A 83 -4.10 -8.92 -6.03
C LYS A 83 -5.55 -8.40 -6.12
N TYR A 84 -6.35 -8.52 -5.05
CA TYR A 84 -7.69 -7.93 -4.99
C TYR A 84 -7.67 -6.41 -5.23
N MET A 85 -6.58 -5.73 -4.84
CA MET A 85 -6.41 -4.30 -5.04
C MET A 85 -6.08 -3.90 -6.48
N LYS A 86 -5.85 -4.86 -7.40
CA LYS A 86 -5.40 -4.59 -8.77
C LYS A 86 -6.33 -3.66 -9.53
N GLN A 87 -7.63 -3.94 -9.53
CA GLN A 87 -8.62 -3.12 -10.24
C GLN A 87 -8.76 -1.72 -9.63
N GLN A 88 -8.69 -1.62 -8.29
CA GLN A 88 -8.72 -0.34 -7.58
C GLN A 88 -7.50 0.50 -7.93
N LEU A 89 -6.31 -0.12 -8.02
CA LEU A 89 -5.08 0.53 -8.45
C LEU A 89 -5.19 1.03 -9.89
N GLU A 90 -5.66 0.20 -10.82
CA GLU A 90 -5.81 0.56 -12.24
C GLU A 90 -6.76 1.75 -12.41
N LYS A 91 -7.93 1.72 -11.77
CA LYS A 91 -8.89 2.84 -11.78
C LYS A 91 -8.29 4.11 -11.18
N PHE A 92 -7.50 3.98 -10.11
CA PHE A 92 -6.84 5.11 -9.47
C PHE A 92 -5.77 5.72 -10.38
N ILE A 93 -4.95 4.90 -11.04
CA ILE A 93 -3.93 5.34 -12.00
C ILE A 93 -4.59 6.02 -13.20
N GLU A 94 -5.66 5.45 -13.76
CA GLU A 94 -6.40 6.03 -14.89
C GLU A 94 -6.94 7.43 -14.56
N THR A 95 -7.49 7.59 -13.34
CA THR A 95 -8.09 8.85 -12.89
C THR A 95 -7.02 9.90 -12.57
N THR A 96 -5.94 9.52 -11.88
CA THR A 96 -4.96 10.47 -11.33
C THR A 96 -3.74 10.68 -12.22
N LYS A 97 -3.49 9.78 -13.16
CA LYS A 97 -2.36 9.80 -14.11
C LYS A 97 -1.03 10.16 -13.43
N PRO A 98 -0.60 9.41 -12.40
CA PRO A 98 0.60 9.73 -11.65
C PRO A 98 1.84 9.60 -12.53
N SER A 99 2.87 10.41 -12.25
CA SER A 99 4.14 10.35 -12.99
C SER A 99 4.95 9.08 -12.70
N CYS A 100 4.70 8.40 -11.57
CA CYS A 100 5.36 7.17 -11.18
C CYS A 100 4.57 6.45 -10.08
N LEU A 101 4.65 5.12 -10.05
CA LEU A 101 4.24 4.29 -8.91
C LEU A 101 5.48 3.73 -8.20
N VAL A 102 5.62 3.96 -6.90
CA VAL A 102 6.55 3.21 -6.05
C VAL A 102 5.76 2.10 -5.36
N ALA A 103 6.06 0.85 -5.68
CA ALA A 103 5.33 -0.30 -5.15
C ALA A 103 6.27 -1.28 -4.46
N ASP A 104 5.75 -1.93 -3.43
CA ASP A 104 6.47 -2.97 -2.69
C ASP A 104 6.88 -4.13 -3.60
N MET A 105 7.99 -4.80 -3.28
CA MET A 105 8.47 -5.99 -3.98
C MET A 105 7.44 -7.13 -3.99
N PHE A 106 6.59 -7.22 -2.96
CA PHE A 106 5.54 -8.22 -2.84
C PHE A 106 4.34 -8.01 -3.78
N PHE A 107 4.30 -6.91 -4.53
CA PHE A 107 3.21 -6.62 -5.47
C PHE A 107 3.68 -6.75 -6.93
N PRO A 108 4.20 -7.89 -7.42
CA PRO A 108 4.67 -8.01 -8.80
C PRO A 108 3.56 -7.69 -9.81
N TRP A 109 2.30 -7.96 -9.46
CA TRP A 109 1.11 -7.63 -10.24
C TRP A 109 0.94 -6.13 -10.54
N ALA A 110 1.55 -5.23 -9.75
CA ALA A 110 1.46 -3.79 -9.97
C ALA A 110 2.18 -3.33 -11.26
N THR A 111 3.16 -4.10 -11.77
CA THR A 111 3.86 -3.77 -13.02
C THR A 111 2.89 -3.77 -14.19
N GLU A 112 2.11 -4.86 -14.32
CA GLU A 112 1.10 -4.99 -15.37
C GLU A 112 0.04 -3.88 -15.26
N SER A 113 -0.33 -3.50 -14.03
CA SER A 113 -1.31 -2.43 -13.82
C SER A 113 -0.80 -1.06 -14.26
N THR A 114 0.48 -0.76 -14.04
CA THR A 114 1.06 0.53 -14.45
C THR A 114 1.40 0.59 -15.94
N GLU A 115 1.82 -0.54 -16.52
CA GLU A 115 2.20 -0.65 -17.93
C GLU A 115 1.04 -0.28 -18.88
N LYS A 116 -0.18 -0.71 -18.53
CA LYS A 116 -1.42 -0.36 -19.26
C LYS A 116 -1.61 1.14 -19.49
N TYR A 117 -1.09 1.98 -18.60
CA TYR A 117 -1.26 3.42 -18.62
C TYR A 117 0.04 4.18 -18.90
N GLY A 118 1.12 3.47 -19.27
CA GLY A 118 2.43 4.08 -19.52
C GLY A 118 3.07 4.71 -18.28
N VAL A 119 2.69 4.28 -17.07
CA VAL A 119 3.24 4.79 -15.81
C VAL A 119 4.48 3.97 -15.43
N PRO A 120 5.64 4.58 -15.15
CA PRO A 120 6.80 3.84 -14.69
C PRO A 120 6.60 3.34 -13.25
N ARG A 121 7.00 2.10 -12.99
CA ARG A 121 7.01 1.48 -11.66
C ARG A 121 8.43 1.40 -11.10
N LEU A 122 8.60 1.87 -9.87
CA LEU A 122 9.78 1.61 -9.04
C LEU A 122 9.46 0.55 -7.98
N VAL A 123 10.38 -0.38 -7.76
CA VAL A 123 10.25 -1.41 -6.72
C VAL A 123 10.96 -0.97 -5.45
N PHE A 124 10.26 -1.00 -4.32
CA PHE A 124 10.85 -0.75 -3.00
C PHE A 124 10.91 -2.06 -2.20
N HIS A 125 12.11 -2.42 -1.75
CA HIS A 125 12.34 -3.67 -1.00
C HIS A 125 12.45 -3.45 0.52
N GLY A 126 12.78 -2.23 0.98
CA GLY A 126 12.89 -1.91 2.41
C GLY A 126 13.92 -2.72 3.20
N THR A 127 14.89 -3.34 2.53
CA THR A 127 15.92 -4.22 3.11
C THR A 127 17.29 -3.52 3.14
N SER A 128 18.25 -4.13 3.86
CA SER A 128 19.61 -3.68 4.20
C SER A 128 19.70 -2.95 5.56
N PHE A 129 20.86 -3.09 6.20
CA PHE A 129 21.24 -2.34 7.41
C PHE A 129 22.24 -1.25 7.00
N PHE A 130 21.77 -0.01 6.84
CA PHE A 130 22.58 1.19 6.62
C PHE A 130 22.28 2.23 7.71
#